data_AF-A0A2N2SGS8-F1
#
_entry.id   AF-A0A2N2SGS8-F1
#
_cell.length_a   1.000
_cell.length_b   1.000
_cell.length_c   1.000
_cell.angle_alpha   90.00
_cell.angle_beta   90.00
_cell.angle_gamma   90.00
#
_symmetry.space_group_name_H-M   'P 1'
#
loop_
_entity.id
_entity.type
_entity.pdbx_description
1 polymer ?
#
loop_
_entity_poly.entity_id
_entity_poly.type
_entity_poly.pdbx_seq_one_letter_code
_entity_poly.pdbx_strand_id
1 'polypeptide(L)'
;MRFQGKISNWKDDQGFGFITPNGGGKQVFVHIRSFSNRQRRPVGNEIVTYELKTDAKGRSHAESVAFVDERMPSATSSKHSNILPILTFPFLVFVAGSVFAGKLPFAVLGLYLVASTIAFGAYALDKSAARNNQWRTQESTLHLFALAGGWPGALAAQRILRHKSRKQSFQVVFWITVILNCGALGWLFTPSGTEALHSILGA
;
A
#
# COMPACT_ATOMS: atom_id res chain seq x y z
N MET A 1 2.72 14.60 26.59
CA MET A 1 3.16 16.02 26.46
C MET A 1 4.35 16.05 25.51
N ARG A 2 4.39 17.03 24.60
CA ARG A 2 5.54 17.21 23.68
C ARG A 2 6.54 18.17 24.31
N PHE A 3 7.82 17.85 24.16
CA PHE A 3 8.95 18.64 24.61
C PHE A 3 9.77 19.07 23.38
N GLN A 4 10.57 20.12 23.55
CA GLN A 4 11.48 20.61 22.53
C GLN A 4 12.92 20.47 23.02
N GLY A 5 13.81 20.10 22.11
CA GLY A 5 15.23 19.96 22.41
C GLY A 5 16.08 19.98 21.16
N LYS A 6 17.39 19.92 21.37
CA LYS A 6 18.39 19.94 20.30
C LYS A 6 19.05 18.57 20.18
N ILE A 7 19.19 18.05 18.96
CA ILE A 7 19.95 16.81 18.72
C ILE A 7 21.43 17.07 18.98
N SER A 8 22.04 16.22 19.80
CA SER A 8 23.45 16.21 20.15
C SER A 8 24.01 14.79 19.96
N ASN A 9 25.28 14.70 19.59
CA ASN A 9 26.01 13.43 19.49
C ASN A 9 25.31 12.39 18.59
N TRP A 10 24.83 12.83 17.41
CA TRP A 10 24.23 11.93 16.43
C TRP A 10 25.29 11.03 15.80
N LYS A 11 25.04 9.72 15.80
CA LYS A 11 25.85 8.68 15.12
C LYS A 11 25.04 8.10 13.97
N ASP A 12 25.29 8.59 12.77
CA ASP A 12 24.48 8.25 11.59
C ASP A 12 24.66 6.80 11.12
N ASP A 13 25.87 6.27 11.28
CA ASP A 13 26.26 4.88 11.04
C ASP A 13 25.45 3.90 11.90
N GLN A 14 25.22 4.27 13.17
CA GLN A 14 24.49 3.45 14.13
C GLN A 14 23.01 3.85 14.25
N GLY A 15 22.60 4.96 13.63
CA GLY A 15 21.22 5.43 13.58
C GLY A 15 20.64 5.88 14.93
N PHE A 16 21.47 6.38 15.85
CA PHE A 16 21.02 6.91 17.13
C PHE A 16 21.77 8.16 17.56
N GLY A 17 21.21 8.87 18.52
CA GLY A 17 21.87 10.00 19.17
C GLY A 17 21.13 10.39 20.45
N PHE A 18 21.35 11.63 20.87
CA PHE A 18 20.75 12.17 22.08
C PHE A 18 20.06 13.50 21.78
N ILE A 19 19.04 13.83 22.57
CA ILE A 19 18.37 15.13 22.54
C ILE A 19 18.64 15.82 23.87
N THR A 20 19.17 17.03 23.80
CA THR A 20 19.32 17.93 24.95
C THR A 20 18.04 18.76 25.08
N PRO A 21 17.23 18.60 26.14
CA PRO A 21 15.99 19.37 26.31
C PRO A 21 16.26 20.86 26.46
N ASN A 22 15.42 21.72 25.85
CA ASN A 22 15.58 23.17 25.96
C ASN A 22 15.34 23.70 27.39
N GLY A 23 14.51 23.00 28.17
CA GLY A 23 14.27 23.31 29.59
C GLY A 23 15.38 22.82 30.53
N GLY A 24 16.52 22.35 29.99
CA GLY A 24 17.56 21.70 30.77
C GLY A 24 17.19 20.28 31.22
N GLY A 25 18.14 19.57 31.83
CA GLY A 25 17.95 18.22 32.36
C GLY A 25 18.78 17.15 31.65
N LYS A 26 18.47 15.87 31.94
CA LYS A 26 19.19 14.72 31.39
C LYS A 26 18.93 14.60 29.89
N GLN A 27 19.98 14.25 29.14
CA GLN A 27 19.86 13.93 27.73
C GLN A 27 18.90 12.76 27.52
N VAL A 28 18.07 12.87 26.48
CA VAL A 28 17.06 11.88 26.13
C VAL A 28 17.56 11.08 24.94
N PHE A 29 17.56 9.75 25.05
CA PHE A 29 17.99 8.88 23.97
C PHE A 29 17.01 8.94 22.79
N VAL A 30 17.52 9.01 21.56
CA VAL A 30 16.72 8.99 20.33
C VAL A 30 17.30 8.03 19.30
N HIS A 31 16.43 7.29 18.63
CA HIS A 31 16.78 6.39 17.54
C HIS A 31 16.16 6.87 16.22
N ILE A 32 16.79 6.60 15.07
CA ILE A 32 16.30 7.01 13.74
C ILE A 32 14.87 6.52 13.45
N ARG A 33 14.48 5.39 14.05
CA ARG A 33 13.12 4.82 13.94
C ARG A 33 12.04 5.63 14.67
N SER A 34 12.43 6.45 15.65
CA SER A 34 11.55 7.32 16.44
C SER A 34 11.17 8.61 15.71
N PHE A 35 11.84 8.93 14.58
CA PHE A 35 11.49 10.08 13.76
C PHE A 35 10.24 9.82 12.92
N SER A 36 9.36 10.82 12.89
CA SER A 36 8.12 10.80 12.11
C SER A 36 8.43 10.81 10.60
N ASN A 37 9.43 11.59 10.19
CA ASN A 37 9.96 11.57 8.82
C ASN A 37 11.27 10.77 8.78
N ARG A 38 11.20 9.54 8.23
CA ARG A 38 12.36 8.62 8.11
C ARG A 38 13.20 8.85 6.85
N GLN A 39 12.77 9.74 5.94
CA GLN A 39 13.54 10.04 4.74
C GLN A 39 14.66 11.06 4.99
N ARG A 40 14.54 11.85 6.07
CA ARG A 40 15.54 12.81 6.49
C ARG A 40 16.39 12.25 7.63
N ARG A 41 17.71 12.23 7.43
CA ARG A 41 18.68 11.87 8.48
C ARG A 41 19.09 13.13 9.26
N PRO A 42 19.14 13.09 10.59
CA PRO A 42 19.66 14.19 11.39
C PRO A 42 21.13 14.45 11.09
N VAL A 43 21.53 15.72 11.04
CA VAL A 43 22.94 16.12 10.85
C VAL A 43 23.60 16.47 12.20
N GLY A 44 22.79 16.56 13.26
CA GLY A 44 23.21 17.01 14.58
C GLY A 44 23.07 18.52 14.74
N ASN A 45 22.93 18.98 15.98
CA ASN A 45 22.69 20.38 16.34
C ASN A 45 21.33 20.95 15.85
N GLU A 46 20.39 20.10 15.47
CA GLU A 46 19.07 20.48 14.97
C GLU A 46 18.01 20.49 16.06
N ILE A 47 17.04 21.39 15.96
CA ILE A 47 15.96 21.49 16.93
C ILE A 47 14.83 20.52 16.54
N VAL A 48 14.37 19.75 17.52
CA VAL A 48 13.30 18.77 17.37
C VAL A 48 12.25 18.89 18.48
N THR A 49 11.02 18.51 18.16
CA THR A 49 9.99 18.20 19.15
C THR A 49 9.87 16.69 19.32
N TYR A 50 9.61 16.24 20.54
CA TYR A 50 9.51 14.82 20.87
C TYR A 50 8.56 14.57 22.03
N GLU A 51 8.06 13.34 22.15
CA GLU A 51 7.35 12.88 23.33
C GLU A 51 8.29 12.08 24.22
N LEU A 52 8.31 12.40 25.51
CA LEU A 52 9.14 11.70 26.48
C LEU A 52 8.41 10.45 26.94
N LYS A 53 9.03 9.28 26.73
CA LYS A 53 8.60 8.03 27.34
C LYS A 53 9.70 7.44 28.20
N THR A 54 9.31 6.81 29.30
CA THR A 54 10.23 6.13 30.21
C THR A 54 9.98 4.63 30.11
N ASP A 55 11.04 3.87 29.88
CA ASP A 55 10.97 2.41 29.88
C ASP A 55 10.79 1.86 31.31
N ALA A 56 10.38 0.60 31.46
CA ALA A 56 10.21 -0.10 32.74
C ALA A 56 11.50 -0.10 33.61
N LYS A 57 12.66 0.14 32.98
CA LYS A 57 13.97 0.28 33.62
C LYS A 57 14.34 1.73 34.00
N GLY A 58 13.40 2.68 33.92
CA GLY A 58 13.59 4.08 34.32
C GLY A 58 14.41 4.93 33.35
N ARG A 59 14.67 4.44 32.13
CA ARG A 59 15.43 5.18 31.10
C ARG A 59 14.49 5.98 30.19
N SER A 60 14.75 7.28 30.08
CA SER A 60 13.98 8.18 29.22
C SER A 60 14.43 8.10 27.76
N HIS A 61 13.48 7.91 26.86
CA HIS A 61 13.69 7.92 25.41
C HIS A 61 12.65 8.80 24.71
N ALA A 62 13.02 9.30 23.54
CA ALA A 62 12.20 10.14 22.71
C ALA A 62 11.41 9.29 21.69
N GLU A 63 10.11 9.54 21.61
CA GLU A 63 9.22 9.00 20.59
C GLU A 63 8.55 10.15 19.79
N SER A 64 8.02 9.82 18.61
CA SER A 64 7.29 10.77 17.75
C SER A 64 8.08 12.04 17.44
N VAL A 65 9.37 11.88 17.18
CA VAL A 65 10.33 12.99 16.99
C VAL A 65 10.06 13.69 15.64
N ALA A 66 10.04 15.01 15.64
CA ALA A 66 9.83 15.85 14.44
C ALA A 66 10.75 17.07 14.45
N PHE A 67 11.30 17.44 13.29
CA PHE A 67 12.19 18.60 13.14
C PHE A 67 11.39 19.92 13.18
N VAL A 68 11.98 20.97 13.77
CA VAL A 68 11.31 22.26 14.02
C VAL A 68 11.47 23.27 12.88
N ASP A 69 12.27 22.98 11.85
CA ASP A 69 12.73 24.01 10.90
C ASP A 69 12.44 23.69 9.42
N GLU A 70 11.15 23.67 9.09
CA GLU A 70 10.65 24.14 7.80
C GLU A 70 9.30 24.78 8.11
N ARG A 71 9.12 26.04 7.70
CA ARG A 71 7.83 26.77 7.74
C ARG A 71 6.70 25.78 7.49
N MET A 72 5.78 25.67 8.46
CA MET A 72 4.61 24.82 8.35
C MET A 72 4.06 24.88 6.92
N PRO A 73 4.14 23.80 6.11
CA PRO A 73 3.04 23.54 5.23
C PRO A 73 1.89 23.33 6.21
N SER A 74 1.10 24.40 6.40
CA SER A 74 -0.23 24.36 7.00
C SER A 74 -0.77 22.99 6.73
N ALA A 75 -1.07 22.23 7.78
CA ALA A 75 -1.53 20.87 7.70
C ALA A 75 -2.34 20.70 6.41
N THR A 76 -1.67 20.28 5.35
CA THR A 76 -2.33 19.46 4.39
C THR A 76 -2.50 18.28 5.30
N SER A 77 -3.71 18.18 5.88
CA SER A 77 -4.34 16.89 5.93
C SER A 77 -3.84 16.25 4.66
N SER A 78 -3.01 15.21 4.76
CA SER A 78 -3.12 14.20 3.75
C SER A 78 -4.61 13.94 3.79
N LYS A 79 -5.35 14.62 2.89
CA LYS A 79 -6.64 14.19 2.38
C LYS A 79 -6.18 12.83 1.95
N HIS A 80 -6.31 11.88 2.87
CA HIS A 80 -5.91 10.51 2.67
C HIS A 80 -6.92 10.15 1.66
N SER A 81 -6.46 10.28 0.42
CA SER A 81 -7.31 10.82 -0.59
C SER A 81 -8.22 9.65 -0.86
N ASN A 82 -9.42 9.71 -0.30
CA ASN A 82 -10.50 8.79 -0.60
C ASN A 82 -10.94 9.02 -2.06
N ILE A 83 -10.09 9.62 -2.89
CA ILE A 83 -10.20 9.85 -4.33
C ILE A 83 -9.91 8.56 -5.10
N LEU A 84 -9.71 7.42 -4.43
CA LEU A 84 -9.68 6.11 -5.08
C LEU A 84 -11.02 5.36 -4.93
N PRO A 85 -12.12 5.83 -5.54
CA PRO A 85 -13.15 4.90 -6.03
C PRO A 85 -12.79 4.18 -7.35
N ILE A 86 -11.72 4.53 -8.08
CA ILE A 86 -11.92 4.81 -9.52
C ILE A 86 -11.54 3.74 -10.58
N LEU A 87 -11.17 2.49 -10.29
CA LEU A 87 -10.92 1.51 -11.39
C LEU A 87 -11.78 0.25 -11.33
N THR A 88 -12.08 -0.30 -10.15
CA THR A 88 -12.81 -1.57 -10.06
C THR A 88 -14.25 -1.46 -10.55
N PHE A 89 -15.01 -0.49 -10.02
CA PHE A 89 -16.42 -0.30 -10.41
C PHE A 89 -16.57 0.17 -11.86
N PRO A 90 -15.85 1.21 -12.33
CA PRO A 90 -15.96 1.61 -13.74
C PRO A 90 -15.54 0.50 -14.70
N PHE A 91 -14.52 -0.29 -14.37
CA PHE A 91 -14.11 -1.42 -15.20
C PHE A 91 -15.18 -2.51 -15.29
N LEU A 92 -15.74 -2.95 -14.15
CA LEU A 92 -16.81 -3.95 -14.15
C LEU A 92 -18.07 -3.45 -14.86
N VAL A 93 -18.41 -2.16 -14.71
CA VAL A 93 -19.51 -1.51 -15.44
C VAL A 93 -19.22 -1.45 -16.94
N PHE A 94 -17.98 -1.14 -17.34
CA PHE A 94 -17.57 -1.14 -18.74
C PHE A 94 -17.65 -2.54 -19.36
N VAL A 95 -17.17 -3.57 -18.67
CA VAL A 95 -17.27 -4.97 -19.12
C VAL A 95 -18.74 -5.37 -19.23
N ALA A 96 -19.56 -5.09 -18.21
CA ALA A 96 -20.99 -5.38 -18.24
C ALA A 96 -21.70 -4.65 -19.39
N GLY A 97 -21.44 -3.35 -19.56
CA GLY A 97 -21.98 -2.55 -20.65
C GLY A 97 -21.57 -3.08 -22.03
N SER A 98 -20.34 -3.56 -22.18
CA SER A 98 -19.86 -4.19 -23.42
C SER A 98 -20.57 -5.50 -23.72
N VAL A 99 -20.92 -6.28 -22.70
CA VAL A 99 -21.76 -7.48 -22.84
C VAL A 99 -23.19 -7.12 -23.22
N PHE A 100 -23.82 -6.16 -22.54
CA PHE A 100 -25.17 -5.71 -22.88
C PHE A 100 -25.26 -5.04 -24.26
N ALA A 101 -24.17 -4.44 -24.74
CA ALA A 101 -24.05 -3.92 -26.10
C ALA A 101 -23.77 -4.99 -27.16
N GLY A 102 -23.69 -6.27 -26.78
CA GLY A 102 -23.45 -7.40 -27.68
C GLY A 102 -22.01 -7.50 -28.22
N LYS A 103 -21.06 -6.74 -27.66
CA LYS A 103 -19.66 -6.74 -28.11
C LYS A 103 -18.81 -7.84 -27.46
N LEU A 104 -19.24 -8.35 -26.31
CA LEU A 104 -18.57 -9.42 -25.57
C LEU A 104 -19.60 -10.47 -25.14
N PRO A 105 -19.22 -11.75 -25.04
CA PRO A 105 -20.10 -12.78 -24.52
C PRO A 105 -20.30 -12.63 -23.00
N PHE A 106 -21.41 -13.16 -22.49
CA PHE A 106 -21.66 -13.24 -21.04
C PHE A 106 -20.58 -14.03 -20.28
N ALA A 107 -19.90 -14.97 -20.95
CA ALA A 107 -18.81 -15.75 -20.37
C ALA A 107 -17.65 -14.87 -19.86
N VAL A 108 -17.32 -13.78 -20.55
CA VAL A 108 -16.23 -12.87 -20.15
C VAL A 108 -16.61 -12.14 -18.85
N LEU A 109 -17.84 -11.65 -18.74
CA LEU A 109 -18.32 -11.02 -17.50
C LEU A 109 -18.33 -12.02 -16.33
N GLY A 110 -18.83 -13.25 -16.57
CA GLY A 110 -18.81 -14.33 -15.58
C GLY A 110 -17.40 -14.63 -15.07
N LEU A 111 -16.43 -14.73 -15.99
CA LEU A 111 -15.02 -14.94 -15.66
C LEU A 111 -14.47 -13.83 -14.75
N TYR A 112 -14.70 -12.56 -15.08
CA TYR A 112 -14.25 -11.44 -14.24
C TYR A 112 -14.88 -11.44 -12.85
N LEU A 113 -16.17 -11.77 -12.73
CA LEU A 113 -16.87 -11.81 -11.43
C LEU A 113 -16.38 -12.96 -10.54
N VAL A 114 -16.25 -14.16 -11.10
CA VAL A 114 -15.78 -15.35 -10.36
C VAL A 114 -14.32 -15.17 -9.96
N ALA A 115 -13.45 -14.81 -10.91
CA ALA A 115 -12.03 -14.58 -10.63
C ALA A 115 -11.83 -13.45 -9.59
N SER A 116 -12.64 -12.39 -9.65
CA SER A 116 -12.58 -11.31 -8.65
C SER A 116 -12.96 -11.79 -7.26
N THR A 117 -14.00 -12.61 -7.14
CA THR A 117 -14.43 -13.19 -5.86
C THR A 117 -13.34 -14.08 -5.26
N ILE A 118 -12.76 -14.97 -6.07
CA ILE A 118 -11.66 -15.85 -5.67
C ILE A 118 -10.44 -15.04 -5.24
N ALA A 119 -10.03 -14.05 -6.03
CA ALA A 119 -8.89 -13.20 -5.72
C ALA A 119 -9.09 -12.43 -4.41
N PHE A 120 -10.30 -11.88 -4.18
CA PHE A 120 -10.62 -11.20 -2.94
C PHE A 120 -10.50 -12.15 -1.73
N GLY A 121 -11.09 -13.35 -1.83
CA GLY A 121 -11.01 -14.39 -0.81
C GLY A 121 -9.56 -14.79 -0.52
N ALA A 122 -8.74 -15.01 -1.55
CA ALA A 122 -7.33 -15.34 -1.41
C ALA A 122 -6.54 -14.25 -0.65
N TYR A 123 -6.80 -12.97 -0.92
CA TYR A 123 -6.19 -11.87 -0.17
C TYR A 123 -6.68 -11.80 1.29
N ALA A 124 -7.96 -12.09 1.52
CA ALA A 124 -8.52 -12.15 2.87
C ALA A 124 -7.92 -13.28 3.70
N LEU A 125 -7.77 -14.46 3.10
CA LEU A 125 -7.12 -15.62 3.70
C LEU A 125 -5.62 -15.35 3.95
N ASP A 126 -4.90 -14.76 2.99
CA ASP A 126 -3.49 -14.39 3.18
C ASP A 126 -3.31 -13.39 4.32
N LYS A 127 -4.24 -12.43 4.47
CA LYS A 127 -4.23 -11.50 5.62
C LYS A 127 -4.57 -12.20 6.94
N SER A 128 -5.48 -13.16 6.94
CA SER A 128 -5.80 -13.95 8.13
C SER A 128 -4.60 -14.79 8.57
N ALA A 129 -3.99 -15.53 7.64
CA ALA A 129 -2.80 -16.33 7.87
C ALA A 129 -1.63 -15.46 8.38
N ALA A 130 -1.48 -14.25 7.84
CA ALA A 130 -0.52 -13.26 8.29
C ALA A 130 -0.68 -12.81 9.75
N ARG A 131 -1.91 -12.78 10.28
CA ARG A 131 -2.20 -12.41 11.67
C ARG A 131 -2.05 -13.58 12.63
N ASN A 132 -2.36 -14.78 12.15
CA ASN A 132 -2.40 -16.00 12.96
C ASN A 132 -1.08 -16.79 12.95
N ASN A 133 0.02 -16.20 12.43
CA ASN A 133 1.32 -16.87 12.24
C ASN A 133 1.23 -18.20 11.49
N GLN A 134 0.32 -18.30 10.52
CA GLN A 134 0.17 -19.46 9.65
C GLN A 134 0.96 -19.28 8.34
N TRP A 135 1.08 -20.35 7.57
CA TRP A 135 1.73 -20.31 6.26
C TRP A 135 1.02 -19.32 5.34
N ARG A 136 1.76 -18.32 4.85
CA ARG A 136 1.25 -17.26 3.96
C ARG A 136 1.13 -17.76 2.52
N THR A 137 0.23 -17.15 1.75
CA THR A 137 0.08 -17.45 0.32
C THR A 137 1.25 -16.85 -0.46
N GLN A 138 1.79 -17.60 -1.42
CA GLN A 138 2.88 -17.15 -2.26
C GLN A 138 2.43 -15.97 -3.15
N GLU A 139 3.32 -14.98 -3.36
CA GLU A 139 2.96 -13.77 -4.10
C GLU A 139 2.62 -14.06 -5.57
N SER A 140 3.28 -15.06 -6.17
CA SER A 140 2.98 -15.55 -7.52
C SER A 140 1.53 -15.99 -7.68
N THR A 141 0.97 -16.71 -6.71
CA THR A 141 -0.43 -17.16 -6.73
C THR A 141 -1.40 -15.98 -6.73
N LEU A 142 -1.11 -14.93 -5.97
CA LEU A 142 -1.93 -13.72 -5.92
C LEU A 142 -1.89 -12.95 -7.25
N HIS A 143 -0.72 -12.88 -7.89
CA HIS A 143 -0.56 -12.29 -9.21
C HIS A 143 -1.22 -13.13 -10.32
N LEU A 144 -1.21 -14.45 -10.20
CA LEU A 144 -1.89 -15.35 -11.14
C LEU A 144 -3.41 -15.10 -11.13
N PHE A 145 -4.02 -14.96 -9.96
CA PHE A 145 -5.44 -14.61 -9.88
C PHE A 145 -5.72 -13.23 -10.47
N ALA A 146 -4.84 -12.24 -10.25
CA ALA A 146 -4.98 -10.93 -10.87
C ALA A 146 -4.93 -11.01 -12.40
N LEU A 147 -3.96 -11.76 -12.94
CA LEU A 147 -3.79 -11.97 -14.38
C LEU A 147 -4.97 -12.72 -15.01
N ALA A 148 -5.56 -13.69 -14.31
CA ALA A 148 -6.72 -14.46 -14.75
C ALA A 148 -8.05 -13.66 -14.73
N GLY A 149 -8.02 -12.35 -14.51
CA GLY A 149 -9.20 -11.49 -14.45
C GLY A 149 -9.69 -11.15 -13.05
N GLY A 150 -9.02 -11.64 -12.00
CA GLY A 150 -9.36 -11.35 -10.62
C GLY A 150 -8.80 -10.03 -10.09
N TRP A 151 -8.10 -9.25 -10.91
CA TRP A 151 -7.47 -8.01 -10.48
C TRP A 151 -8.45 -6.99 -9.87
N PRO A 152 -9.74 -6.87 -10.28
CA PRO A 152 -10.66 -5.95 -9.62
C PRO A 152 -10.93 -6.36 -8.17
N GLY A 153 -11.16 -7.65 -7.92
CA GLY A 153 -11.31 -8.19 -6.57
C GLY A 153 -10.03 -8.09 -5.73
N ALA A 154 -8.87 -8.36 -6.34
CA ALA A 154 -7.58 -8.18 -5.69
C ALA A 154 -7.33 -6.72 -5.28
N LEU A 155 -7.63 -5.76 -6.17
CA LEU A 155 -7.48 -4.33 -5.89
C LEU A 155 -8.44 -3.87 -4.79
N ALA A 156 -9.69 -4.35 -4.80
CA ALA A 156 -10.65 -4.12 -3.73
C ALA A 156 -10.14 -4.66 -2.39
N ALA A 157 -9.60 -5.89 -2.38
CA ALA A 157 -9.02 -6.50 -1.19
C ALA A 157 -7.82 -5.71 -0.67
N GLN A 158 -6.90 -5.27 -1.52
CA GLN A 158 -5.76 -4.43 -1.11
C GLN A 158 -6.20 -3.14 -0.42
N ARG A 159 -7.27 -2.50 -0.89
CA ARG A 159 -7.79 -1.24 -0.31
C ARG A 159 -8.53 -1.47 1.00
N ILE A 160 -9.48 -2.42 1.02
CA ILE A 160 -10.31 -2.70 2.20
C ILE A 160 -9.47 -3.32 3.31
N LEU A 161 -8.63 -4.29 2.95
CA LEU A 161 -7.82 -5.02 3.90
C LEU A 161 -6.48 -4.33 4.20
N ARG A 162 -6.09 -3.30 3.45
CA ARG A 162 -4.80 -2.58 3.58
C ARG A 162 -3.59 -3.53 3.57
N HIS A 163 -3.71 -4.64 2.85
CA HIS A 163 -2.70 -5.70 2.80
C HIS A 163 -1.93 -5.61 1.49
N LYS A 164 -0.59 -5.62 1.55
CA LYS A 164 0.32 -5.51 0.38
C LYS A 164 0.08 -4.27 -0.52
N SER A 165 -0.47 -3.19 0.04
CA SER A 165 -0.70 -1.92 -0.69
C SER A 165 0.52 -0.98 -0.75
N ARG A 166 1.49 -1.12 0.16
CA ARG A 166 2.69 -0.25 0.23
C ARG A 166 3.98 -0.91 -0.27
N LYS A 167 3.98 -2.22 -0.53
CA LYS A 167 5.17 -2.97 -0.98
C LYS A 167 5.38 -2.71 -2.48
N GLN A 168 6.39 -1.91 -2.83
CA GLN A 168 6.64 -1.46 -4.21
C GLN A 168 6.81 -2.63 -5.19
N SER A 169 7.61 -3.64 -4.85
CA SER A 169 7.81 -4.81 -5.73
C SER A 169 6.52 -5.56 -6.03
N PHE A 170 5.63 -5.70 -5.04
CA PHE A 170 4.32 -6.32 -5.25
C PHE A 170 3.43 -5.45 -6.15
N GLN A 171 3.40 -4.14 -5.92
CA GLN A 171 2.56 -3.21 -6.69
C GLN A 171 3.01 -3.12 -8.16
N VAL A 172 4.31 -3.14 -8.44
CA VAL A 172 4.84 -3.16 -9.81
C VAL A 172 4.34 -4.39 -10.57
N VAL A 173 4.55 -5.59 -10.00
CA VAL A 173 4.10 -6.84 -10.64
C VAL A 173 2.57 -6.86 -10.78
N PHE A 174 1.85 -6.38 -9.78
CA PHE A 174 0.39 -6.26 -9.84
C PHE A 174 -0.06 -5.36 -11.00
N TRP A 175 0.52 -4.17 -11.17
CA TRP A 175 0.15 -3.28 -12.26
C TRP A 175 0.51 -3.83 -13.64
N ILE A 176 1.63 -4.55 -13.77
CA ILE A 176 1.95 -5.29 -14.99
C ILE A 176 0.85 -6.30 -15.31
N THR A 177 0.38 -7.08 -14.33
CA THR A 177 -0.74 -8.03 -14.55
C THR A 177 -2.04 -7.35 -14.95
N VAL A 178 -2.34 -6.17 -14.41
CA VAL A 178 -3.52 -5.37 -14.79
C VAL A 178 -3.40 -4.90 -16.24
N ILE A 179 -2.24 -4.36 -16.63
CA ILE A 179 -2.01 -3.89 -18.01
C ILE A 179 -2.14 -5.04 -19.00
N LEU A 180 -1.52 -6.19 -18.71
CA LEU A 180 -1.63 -7.38 -19.56
C LEU A 180 -3.08 -7.86 -19.69
N ASN A 181 -3.82 -7.90 -18.58
CA ASN A 181 -5.22 -8.33 -18.59
C ASN A 181 -6.11 -7.35 -19.38
N CYS A 182 -5.92 -6.03 -19.19
CA CYS A 182 -6.63 -5.01 -19.96
C CYS A 182 -6.26 -5.04 -21.45
N GLY A 183 -5.01 -5.30 -21.78
CA GLY A 183 -4.55 -5.50 -23.16
C GLY A 183 -5.21 -6.70 -23.81
N ALA A 184 -5.28 -7.83 -23.10
CA ALA A 184 -6.00 -9.03 -23.56
C ALA A 184 -7.51 -8.74 -23.76
N LEU A 185 -8.15 -8.01 -22.84
CA LEU A 185 -9.54 -7.58 -23.01
C LEU A 185 -9.71 -6.66 -24.22
N GLY A 186 -8.79 -5.70 -24.42
CA GLY A 186 -8.80 -4.82 -25.59
C GLY A 186 -8.65 -5.59 -26.90
N TRP A 187 -7.81 -6.64 -26.91
CA TRP A 187 -7.67 -7.53 -28.06
C TRP A 187 -8.96 -8.28 -28.41
N LEU A 188 -9.82 -8.60 -27.43
CA LEU A 188 -11.13 -9.22 -27.69
C LEU A 188 -12.10 -8.31 -28.48
N PHE A 189 -11.84 -7.00 -28.58
CA PHE A 189 -12.61 -6.09 -29.44
C PHE A 189 -12.11 -6.05 -30.88
N THR A 190 -10.98 -6.70 -31.20
CA THR A 190 -10.45 -6.80 -32.56
C THR A 190 -11.07 -7.99 -33.30
N PRO A 191 -11.12 -7.97 -34.65
CA PRO A 191 -11.68 -9.09 -35.43
C PRO A 191 -11.05 -10.44 -35.07
N SER A 192 -9.72 -10.48 -34.95
CA SER A 192 -8.97 -11.69 -34.59
C SER A 192 -9.29 -12.19 -33.17
N GLY A 193 -9.57 -11.27 -32.23
CA GLY A 193 -9.97 -11.62 -30.87
C GLY A 193 -11.38 -12.21 -30.82
N THR A 194 -12.32 -11.63 -31.58
CA THR A 194 -13.68 -12.15 -31.72
C THR A 194 -13.68 -13.55 -32.32
N GLU A 195 -12.94 -13.77 -33.42
CA GLU A 195 -12.80 -15.11 -34.04
C GLU A 195 -12.21 -16.14 -33.07
N ALA A 196 -11.15 -15.79 -32.35
CA ALA A 196 -10.57 -16.67 -31.34
C ALA A 196 -11.59 -17.01 -30.23
N LEU A 197 -12.37 -16.03 -29.80
CA LEU A 197 -13.38 -16.20 -28.76
C LEU A 197 -14.54 -17.09 -29.22
N HIS A 198 -14.96 -16.97 -30.49
CA HIS A 198 -15.91 -17.89 -31.13
C HIS A 198 -15.37 -19.33 -31.19
N SER A 199 -14.10 -19.50 -31.58
CA SER A 199 -13.46 -20.83 -31.63
C SER A 199 -13.37 -21.51 -30.27
N ILE A 200 -13.16 -20.75 -29.19
CA ILE A 200 -13.04 -21.26 -27.82
C ILE A 200 -14.42 -21.58 -27.22
N LEU A 201 -15.43 -20.76 -27.52
CA LEU A 201 -16.79 -20.91 -26.99
C LEU A 201 -17.66 -21.86 -27.82
N GLY A 202 -17.17 -22.32 -28.97
CA GLY A 202 -17.87 -23.27 -29.83
C GLY A 202 -19.14 -22.70 -30.47
N ALA A 203 -19.13 -21.41 -30.81
CA ALA A 203 -20.25 -20.69 -31.42
C ALA A 203 -19.87 -20.15 -32.80
#